data_AF-D8FES6-F1
#
_entry.id   AF-D8FES6-F1
#
_cell.length_a   1.000
_cell.length_b   1.000
_cell.length_c   1.000
_cell.angle_alpha   90.00
_cell.angle_beta   90.00
_cell.angle_gamma   90.00
#
_symmetry.space_group_name_H-M   'P 1'
#
loop_
_entity.id
_entity.type
_entity.pdbx_description
1 polymer ?
#
loop_
_entity_poly.entity_id
_entity_poly.type
_entity_poly.pdbx_seq_one_letter_code
_entity_poly.pdbx_strand_id
1 'polypeptide(L)'
;MADLRAFICNCIIRGDKFSLKENGGRIRNHLELRLSGYLVDLYQAEKVILGNRSDLINRWNHTTELVISNVIPEHVNKVKNIITDLTNLLSFINVSRIWPYGWEYPDRSGLKSFTSTIGTTQYFRPVIDIDDGSKVSDFIHQIWRPYQKNKRKRKLPELIDYLIQADLPQQPVELRLAILFVVLENLKDTWARVQRIPYAHGYFRKISNPPKPNIRKEPTYSFEELLAQMLKSVGMRRGLKRIIKLRNQIIHSGLSRRPFRSNQKTYENCQDIVREYVLRLLKFSGSFYPYTSPNVVKII
;
A
#
# COMPACT_ATOMS: atom_id res chain seq x y z
N MET A 1 26.63 11.08 17.13
CA MET A 1 25.41 11.05 16.31
C MET A 1 25.81 11.33 14.87
N ALA A 2 25.22 10.63 13.91
CA ALA A 2 25.50 10.84 12.50
C ALA A 2 24.24 10.65 11.67
N ASP A 3 24.26 11.11 10.43
CA ASP A 3 23.11 10.98 9.54
C ASP A 3 23.08 9.59 8.92
N LEU A 4 21.88 9.09 8.65
CA LEU A 4 21.65 7.85 7.90
C LEU A 4 21.05 8.21 6.55
N ARG A 5 21.71 7.77 5.47
CA ARG A 5 21.21 7.91 4.10
C ARG A 5 20.66 6.58 3.60
N ALA A 6 19.53 6.63 2.91
CA ALA A 6 18.92 5.50 2.22
C ALA A 6 18.70 5.83 0.74
N PHE A 7 18.93 4.84 -0.12
CA PHE A 7 18.68 4.94 -1.55
C PHE A 7 17.40 4.17 -1.88
N ILE A 8 16.43 4.86 -2.47
CA ILE A 8 15.09 4.34 -2.75
C ILE A 8 14.85 4.31 -4.25
N CYS A 9 14.23 3.24 -4.72
CA CYS A 9 13.88 3.06 -6.12
C CYS A 9 12.39 3.30 -6.41
N ASN A 10 12.08 3.61 -7.67
CA ASN A 10 10.73 3.67 -8.28
C ASN A 10 9.71 4.64 -7.63
N CYS A 11 10.15 5.55 -6.78
CA CYS A 11 9.29 6.56 -6.15
C CYS A 11 9.21 7.79 -7.04
N ILE A 12 7.99 8.15 -7.48
CA ILE A 12 7.77 9.24 -8.44
C ILE A 12 6.91 10.37 -7.87
N ILE A 13 6.91 10.52 -6.55
CA ILE A 13 6.27 11.65 -5.86
C ILE A 13 7.00 12.95 -6.18
N ARG A 14 6.33 14.09 -6.00
CA ARG A 14 6.96 15.41 -6.02
C ARG A 14 7.18 15.94 -4.62
N GLY A 15 8.19 16.80 -4.48
CA GLY A 15 8.43 17.55 -3.26
C GLY A 15 7.43 18.69 -3.10
N ASP A 16 7.32 19.21 -1.88
CA ASP A 16 6.64 20.46 -1.58
C ASP A 16 7.61 21.64 -1.45
N LYS A 17 8.87 21.37 -1.06
CA LYS A 17 9.97 22.34 -0.91
C LYS A 17 10.93 22.34 -2.11
N PHE A 18 11.67 23.44 -2.25
CA PHE A 18 12.70 23.61 -3.28
C PHE A 18 14.08 23.30 -2.71
N SER A 19 14.88 22.53 -3.46
CA SER A 19 16.33 22.47 -3.26
C SER A 19 17.06 23.33 -4.30
N LEU A 20 18.29 23.71 -3.97
CA LEU A 20 19.20 24.40 -4.88
C LEU A 20 19.99 23.36 -5.67
N LYS A 21 20.05 23.54 -6.99
CA LYS A 21 20.93 22.80 -7.89
C LYS A 21 22.34 23.39 -7.82
N GLU A 22 23.32 22.61 -8.25
CA GLU A 22 24.72 23.06 -8.37
C GLU A 22 24.88 24.27 -9.30
N ASN A 23 24.01 24.38 -10.32
CA ASN A 23 23.99 25.52 -11.24
C ASN A 23 23.20 26.74 -10.73
N GLY A 24 22.79 26.75 -9.45
CA GLY A 24 22.01 27.83 -8.84
C GLY A 24 20.51 27.81 -9.16
N GLY A 25 20.05 26.91 -10.03
CA GLY A 25 18.62 26.69 -10.29
C GLY A 25 17.89 26.12 -9.08
N ARG A 26 16.57 26.30 -9.01
CA ARG A 26 15.72 25.70 -7.96
C ARG A 26 14.89 24.57 -8.53
N ILE A 27 14.73 23.49 -7.76
CA ILE A 27 13.90 22.34 -8.15
C ILE A 27 13.02 21.91 -6.98
N ARG A 28 11.73 21.71 -7.25
CA ARG A 28 10.74 21.30 -6.24
C ARG A 28 10.76 19.78 -6.03
N ASN A 29 11.83 19.28 -5.41
CA ASN A 29 12.12 17.86 -5.27
C ASN A 29 12.25 17.40 -3.81
N HIS A 30 12.10 18.30 -2.84
CA HIS A 30 12.32 18.01 -1.42
C HIS A 30 10.99 17.87 -0.69
N LEU A 31 10.86 16.80 0.10
CA LEU A 31 9.75 16.55 1.01
C LEU A 31 10.31 16.29 2.41
N GLU A 32 9.84 17.03 3.40
CA GLU A 32 10.26 16.90 4.80
C GLU A 32 9.12 16.33 5.63
N LEU A 33 9.39 15.26 6.38
CA LEU A 33 8.39 14.55 7.19
C LEU A 33 8.90 14.38 8.63
N ARG A 34 7.98 14.45 9.60
CA ARG A 34 8.31 14.17 11.00
C ARG A 34 7.71 12.85 11.46
N LEU A 35 8.51 11.80 11.47
CA LEU A 35 8.05 10.43 11.70
C LEU A 35 8.72 9.81 12.93
N SER A 36 7.90 9.39 13.91
CA SER A 36 8.37 8.70 15.12
C SER A 36 9.48 9.45 15.88
N GLY A 37 9.44 10.78 15.86
CA GLY A 37 10.42 11.66 16.51
C GLY A 37 11.62 12.06 15.64
N TYR A 38 11.77 11.48 14.45
CA TYR A 38 12.83 11.79 13.50
C TYR A 38 12.37 12.80 12.45
N LEU A 39 13.30 13.64 12.00
CA LEU A 39 13.16 14.41 10.78
C LEU A 39 13.62 13.53 9.61
N VAL A 40 12.78 13.42 8.60
CA VAL A 40 13.00 12.56 7.44
C VAL A 40 12.91 13.41 6.19
N ASP A 41 14.05 13.59 5.53
CA ASP A 41 14.16 14.39 4.32
C ASP A 41 14.25 13.48 3.10
N LEU A 42 13.34 13.66 2.14
CA LEU A 42 13.31 12.93 0.88
C LEU A 42 13.66 13.88 -0.26
N TYR A 43 14.68 13.53 -1.04
CA TYR A 43 15.12 14.26 -2.21
C TYR A 43 14.87 13.42 -3.45
N GLN A 44 13.96 13.89 -4.31
CA GLN A 44 13.67 13.27 -5.59
C GLN A 44 14.75 13.60 -6.61
N ALA A 45 15.18 12.60 -7.37
CA ALA A 45 16.13 12.76 -8.47
C ALA A 45 15.54 13.71 -9.52
N GLU A 46 16.40 14.52 -10.14
CA GLU A 46 15.98 15.54 -11.10
C GLU A 46 15.15 14.97 -12.26
N LYS A 47 15.53 13.79 -12.77
CA LYS A 47 14.81 13.08 -13.83
C LYS A 47 13.35 12.74 -13.48
N VAL A 48 13.00 12.64 -12.20
CA VAL A 48 11.62 12.38 -11.75
C VAL A 48 10.77 13.64 -11.84
N ILE A 49 11.37 14.81 -11.61
CA ILE A 49 10.67 16.10 -11.56
C ILE A 49 10.62 16.76 -12.94
N LEU A 50 11.74 16.75 -13.66
CA LEU A 50 11.91 17.44 -14.94
C LEU A 50 11.86 16.51 -16.16
N GLY A 51 12.10 15.22 -15.97
CA GLY A 51 12.07 14.24 -17.06
C GLY A 51 10.66 13.82 -17.46
N ASN A 52 10.56 13.12 -18.58
CA ASN A 52 9.30 12.52 -19.02
C ASN A 52 9.02 11.23 -18.24
N ARG A 53 7.80 11.09 -17.71
CA ARG A 53 7.38 9.91 -16.95
C ARG A 53 7.44 8.62 -17.77
N SER A 54 7.17 8.70 -19.07
CA SER A 54 7.24 7.54 -19.97
C SER A 54 8.59 6.83 -19.91
N ASP A 55 9.66 7.58 -19.68
CA ASP A 55 11.02 7.06 -19.69
C ASP A 55 11.36 6.27 -18.43
N LEU A 56 10.56 6.48 -17.37
CA LEU A 56 10.68 5.80 -16.08
C LEU A 56 9.81 4.54 -16.02
N ILE A 57 8.62 4.57 -16.62
CA ILE A 57 7.62 3.49 -16.54
C ILE A 57 8.20 2.17 -17.07
N ASN A 58 7.87 1.07 -16.39
CA ASN A 58 8.32 -0.30 -16.70
C ASN A 58 9.84 -0.51 -16.62
N ARG A 59 10.56 0.41 -15.97
CA ARG A 59 12.01 0.28 -15.71
C ARG A 59 12.30 0.38 -14.23
N TRP A 60 13.39 -0.26 -13.81
CA TRP A 60 13.95 -0.01 -12.50
C TRP A 60 14.63 1.35 -12.50
N ASN A 61 14.32 2.19 -11.52
CA ASN A 61 14.91 3.52 -11.40
C ASN A 61 15.39 3.77 -9.98
N HIS A 62 16.64 4.22 -9.83
CA HIS A 62 16.99 5.06 -8.69
C HIS A 62 16.23 6.39 -8.82
N THR A 63 15.45 6.75 -7.80
CA THR A 63 14.55 7.90 -7.87
C THR A 63 14.68 8.84 -6.69
N THR A 64 15.11 8.35 -5.52
CA THR A 64 15.02 9.14 -4.28
C THR A 64 16.17 8.80 -3.35
N GLU A 65 16.75 9.85 -2.77
CA GLU A 65 17.61 9.73 -1.59
C GLU A 65 16.82 10.19 -0.38
N LEU A 66 16.91 9.44 0.72
CA LEU A 66 16.29 9.79 1.99
C LEU A 66 17.37 9.94 3.04
N VAL A 67 17.33 11.04 3.79
CA VAL A 67 18.27 11.35 4.88
C VAL A 67 17.50 11.48 6.19
N ILE A 68 18.01 10.83 7.25
CA ILE A 68 17.54 11.02 8.62
C ILE A 68 18.72 11.49 9.46
N SER A 69 18.60 12.69 10.01
CA SER A 69 19.70 13.30 10.76
C SER A 69 19.79 12.84 12.20
N ASN A 70 21.00 12.94 12.75
CA ASN A 70 21.28 12.72 14.19
C ASN A 70 20.89 11.31 14.70
N VAL A 71 21.15 10.28 13.91
CA VAL A 71 20.91 8.89 14.30
C VAL A 71 22.09 8.38 15.15
N ILE A 72 21.78 7.83 16.33
CA ILE A 72 22.75 7.07 17.15
C ILE A 72 22.90 5.63 16.63
N PRO A 73 24.07 5.00 16.77
CA PRO A 73 24.33 3.64 16.23
C PRO A 73 23.28 2.61 16.64
N GLU A 74 22.82 2.66 17.89
CA GLU A 74 21.84 1.75 18.48
C GLU A 74 20.46 1.86 17.82
N HIS A 75 20.16 3.01 17.22
CA HIS A 75 18.89 3.29 16.55
C HIS A 75 18.90 3.01 15.05
N VAL A 76 20.03 2.67 14.44
CA VAL A 76 20.15 2.46 12.98
C VAL A 76 19.09 1.47 12.47
N ASN A 77 18.94 0.31 13.10
CA ASN A 77 17.95 -0.69 12.69
C ASN A 77 16.50 -0.21 12.88
N LYS A 78 16.23 0.59 13.92
CA LYS A 78 14.92 1.21 14.14
C LYS A 78 14.61 2.22 13.02
N VAL A 79 15.59 3.01 12.63
CA VAL A 79 15.47 4.00 11.55
C VAL A 79 15.29 3.33 10.19
N LYS A 80 16.04 2.26 9.90
CA LYS A 80 15.81 1.43 8.69
C LYS A 80 14.37 0.91 8.62
N ASN A 81 13.80 0.44 9.74
CA ASN A 81 12.41 0.02 9.79
C ASN A 81 11.40 1.16 9.53
N ILE A 82 11.68 2.37 10.03
CA ILE A 82 10.87 3.57 9.72
C ILE A 82 10.88 3.83 8.21
N ILE A 83 12.06 3.76 7.59
CA ILE A 83 12.22 3.98 6.15
C ILE A 83 11.47 2.91 5.36
N THR A 84 11.59 1.62 5.72
CA THR A 84 10.82 0.55 5.08
C THR A 84 9.30 0.75 5.22
N ASP A 85 8.84 1.25 6.36
CA ASP A 85 7.41 1.53 6.57
C ASP A 85 6.92 2.70 5.73
N LEU A 86 7.74 3.75 5.61
CA LEU A 86 7.47 4.85 4.71
C LEU A 86 7.41 4.37 3.25
N THR A 87 8.37 3.55 2.80
CA THR A 87 8.36 3.04 1.42
C THR A 87 7.17 2.14 1.14
N ASN A 88 6.68 1.37 2.12
CA ASN A 88 5.43 0.62 1.98
C ASN A 88 4.22 1.56 1.76
N LEU A 89 4.11 2.63 2.54
CA LEU A 89 3.03 3.62 2.37
C LEU A 89 3.13 4.36 1.03
N LEU A 90 4.35 4.74 0.63
CA LEU A 90 4.61 5.36 -0.67
C LEU A 90 4.26 4.40 -1.81
N SER A 91 4.58 3.11 -1.66
CA SER A 91 4.23 2.07 -2.64
C SER A 91 2.72 1.96 -2.83
N PHE A 92 1.96 2.03 -1.73
CA PHE A 92 0.50 2.02 -1.79
C PHE A 92 -0.06 3.21 -2.58
N ILE A 93 0.42 4.44 -2.32
CA ILE A 93 -0.13 5.62 -3.00
C ILE A 93 0.33 5.75 -4.46
N ASN A 94 1.55 5.33 -4.78
CA ASN A 94 2.07 5.34 -6.15
C ASN A 94 1.57 4.16 -6.97
N VAL A 95 1.09 3.08 -6.31
CA VAL A 95 0.75 1.81 -6.95
C VAL A 95 1.97 1.25 -7.69
N SER A 96 3.14 1.38 -7.05
CA SER A 96 4.43 0.96 -7.61
C SER A 96 5.31 0.38 -6.51
N ARG A 97 6.23 -0.52 -6.87
CA ARG A 97 7.16 -1.14 -5.93
C ARG A 97 8.27 -0.17 -5.54
N ILE A 98 8.05 0.57 -4.46
CA ILE A 98 9.02 1.50 -3.88
C ILE A 98 9.73 0.79 -2.74
N TRP A 99 11.06 0.72 -2.82
CA TRP A 99 11.86 -0.04 -1.85
C TRP A 99 13.20 0.63 -1.58
N PRO A 100 13.71 0.60 -0.33
CA PRO A 100 15.08 0.98 -0.05
C PRO A 100 16.03 -0.13 -0.50
N TYR A 101 16.91 0.16 -1.45
CA TYR A 101 17.86 -0.81 -2.01
C TYR A 101 19.29 -0.57 -1.56
N GLY A 102 19.56 0.53 -0.85
CA GLY A 102 20.87 0.80 -0.29
C GLY A 102 20.83 1.69 0.94
N TRP A 103 21.92 1.65 1.70
CA TRP A 103 22.10 2.36 2.95
C TRP A 103 23.53 2.89 3.07
N GLU A 104 23.70 4.02 3.75
CA GLU A 104 25.00 4.56 4.18
C GLU A 104 24.86 5.12 5.59
N TYR A 105 25.70 4.64 6.51
CA TYR A 105 25.77 5.13 7.89
C TYR A 105 27.18 4.89 8.47
N PRO A 106 27.85 5.91 9.02
CA PRO A 106 27.52 7.34 8.95
C PRO A 106 27.40 7.85 7.51
N ASP A 107 26.52 8.83 7.24
CA ASP A 107 26.45 9.47 5.94
C ASP A 107 27.82 10.01 5.50
N ARG A 108 28.15 9.88 4.21
CA ARG A 108 29.44 10.27 3.60
C ARG A 108 30.67 9.55 4.15
N SER A 109 30.50 8.45 4.89
CA SER A 109 31.61 7.61 5.34
C SER A 109 32.18 6.73 4.22
N GLY A 110 31.46 6.57 3.11
CA GLY A 110 31.78 5.59 2.08
C GLY A 110 31.38 4.15 2.42
N LEU A 111 30.85 3.91 3.63
CA LEU A 111 30.36 2.59 4.08
C LEU A 111 28.96 2.31 3.51
N LYS A 112 28.89 2.14 2.20
CA LYS A 112 27.65 1.85 1.48
C LYS A 112 27.36 0.37 1.46
N SER A 113 26.11 0.01 1.71
CA SER A 113 25.60 -1.35 1.55
C SER A 113 24.41 -1.33 0.60
N PHE A 114 24.45 -2.19 -0.43
CA PHE A 114 23.39 -2.31 -1.42
C PHE A 114 22.84 -3.73 -1.46
N THR A 115 21.57 -3.83 -1.83
CA THR A 115 20.87 -5.09 -2.05
C THR A 115 20.23 -5.06 -3.41
N SER A 116 20.35 -6.15 -4.16
CA SER A 116 19.65 -6.32 -5.43
C SER A 116 18.14 -6.23 -5.20
N THR A 117 17.45 -5.42 -5.99
CA THR A 117 15.99 -5.27 -5.90
C THR A 117 15.34 -5.57 -7.23
N ILE A 118 14.15 -6.15 -7.17
CA ILE A 118 13.30 -6.42 -8.34
C ILE A 118 12.10 -5.49 -8.25
N GLY A 119 11.71 -4.92 -9.39
CA GLY A 119 10.55 -4.05 -9.48
C GLY A 119 10.76 -2.95 -10.49
N THR A 120 9.67 -2.52 -11.10
CA THR A 120 9.67 -1.45 -12.09
C THR A 120 8.78 -0.32 -11.62
N THR A 121 9.13 0.90 -12.03
CA THR A 121 8.29 2.07 -11.82
C THR A 121 6.97 1.85 -12.57
N GLN A 122 5.87 2.01 -11.86
CA GLN A 122 4.52 1.90 -12.39
C GLN A 122 3.83 3.24 -12.15
N TYR A 123 3.00 3.64 -13.10
CA TYR A 123 2.21 4.86 -12.97
C TYR A 123 0.89 4.67 -13.67
N PHE A 124 -0.11 4.24 -12.90
CA PHE A 124 -1.49 4.17 -13.37
C PHE A 124 -2.45 4.41 -12.20
N ARG A 125 -3.13 5.57 -12.23
CA ARG A 125 -4.14 5.98 -11.24
C ARG A 125 -3.64 5.85 -9.80
N PRO A 126 -2.71 6.74 -9.36
CA PRO A 126 -2.24 6.75 -7.98
C PRO A 126 -3.41 6.93 -7.02
N VAL A 127 -3.26 6.49 -5.77
CA VAL A 127 -4.36 6.54 -4.78
C VAL A 127 -4.67 7.98 -4.37
N ILE A 128 -3.67 8.84 -4.32
CA ILE A 128 -3.81 10.28 -4.06
C ILE A 128 -3.02 11.06 -5.11
N ASP A 129 -3.07 12.38 -5.04
CA ASP A 129 -2.29 13.25 -5.90
C ASP A 129 -0.84 13.27 -5.44
N ILE A 130 0.00 12.51 -6.15
CA ILE A 130 1.43 12.36 -5.85
C ILE A 130 2.28 13.50 -6.47
N ASP A 131 1.65 14.37 -7.27
CA ASP A 131 2.31 15.50 -7.94
C ASP A 131 2.33 16.74 -7.05
N ASP A 132 1.51 16.72 -6.00
CA ASP A 132 1.46 17.72 -4.95
C ASP A 132 2.08 17.16 -3.66
N GLY A 133 3.33 17.54 -3.39
CA GLY A 133 4.05 17.10 -2.20
C GLY A 133 3.34 17.43 -0.88
N SER A 134 2.50 18.49 -0.86
CA SER A 134 1.75 18.84 0.35
C SER A 134 0.69 17.78 0.67
N LYS A 135 -0.01 17.27 -0.35
CA LYS A 135 -0.98 16.17 -0.19
C LYS A 135 -0.32 14.86 0.20
N VAL A 136 0.88 14.59 -0.33
CA VAL A 136 1.68 13.42 0.10
C VAL A 136 2.10 13.55 1.56
N SER A 137 2.59 14.73 1.98
CA SER A 137 2.94 15.03 3.37
C SER A 137 1.76 14.84 4.30
N ASP A 138 0.63 15.48 3.99
CA ASP A 138 -0.60 15.42 4.78
C ASP A 138 -1.11 13.98 4.92
N PHE A 139 -1.08 13.22 3.83
CA PHE A 139 -1.43 11.81 3.83
C PHE A 139 -0.56 11.02 4.79
N ILE A 140 0.78 11.09 4.66
CA ILE A 140 1.70 10.33 5.51
C ILE A 140 1.52 10.71 6.98
N HIS A 141 1.43 12.00 7.31
CA HIS A 141 1.25 12.46 8.68
C HIS A 141 -0.05 11.96 9.32
N GLN A 142 -1.17 11.97 8.57
CA GLN A 142 -2.45 11.46 9.06
C GLN A 142 -2.41 9.95 9.35
N ILE A 143 -1.84 9.17 8.43
CA ILE A 143 -1.94 7.71 8.52
C ILE A 143 -0.80 7.06 9.29
N TRP A 144 0.30 7.76 9.59
CA TRP A 144 1.51 7.15 10.15
C TRP A 144 1.22 6.35 11.42
N ARG A 145 0.54 6.96 12.40
CA ARG A 145 0.19 6.30 13.67
C ARG A 145 -0.83 5.16 13.47
N PRO A 146 -1.95 5.34 12.76
CA PRO A 146 -2.86 4.25 12.41
C PRO A 146 -2.17 3.08 11.68
N TYR A 147 -1.24 3.37 10.76
CA TYR A 147 -0.47 2.37 10.05
C TYR A 147 0.38 1.56 11.01
N GLN A 148 1.19 2.21 11.85
CA GLN A 148 2.03 1.51 12.84
C GLN A 148 1.19 0.60 13.76
N LYS A 149 0.00 1.06 14.19
CA LYS A 149 -0.93 0.28 15.03
C LYS A 149 -1.50 -0.95 14.32
N ASN A 150 -1.74 -0.86 13.01
CA ASN A 150 -2.41 -1.89 12.23
C ASN A 150 -1.47 -2.77 11.40
N LYS A 151 -0.24 -2.32 11.11
CA LYS A 151 0.73 -2.94 10.19
C LYS A 151 0.81 -4.45 10.36
N ARG A 152 1.14 -4.91 11.57
CA ARG A 152 1.29 -6.35 11.89
C ARG A 152 -0.04 -7.07 11.99
N LYS A 153 -1.03 -6.47 12.67
CA LYS A 153 -2.35 -7.08 12.92
C LYS A 153 -3.13 -7.33 11.62
N ARG A 154 -2.92 -6.46 10.64
CA ARG A 154 -3.62 -6.45 9.35
C ARG A 154 -2.72 -6.83 8.17
N LYS A 155 -1.47 -7.23 8.42
CA LYS A 155 -0.49 -7.62 7.40
C LYS A 155 -0.42 -6.61 6.24
N LEU A 156 -0.34 -5.32 6.60
CA LEU A 156 -0.44 -4.23 5.61
C LEU A 156 0.71 -4.25 4.57
N PRO A 157 1.98 -4.51 4.92
CA PRO A 157 3.04 -4.59 3.93
C PRO A 157 2.77 -5.66 2.86
N GLU A 158 2.36 -6.86 3.29
CA GLU A 158 2.04 -7.97 2.39
C GLU A 158 0.82 -7.64 1.54
N LEU A 159 -0.21 -7.03 2.13
CA LEU A 159 -1.38 -6.58 1.38
C LEU A 159 -1.01 -5.57 0.28
N ILE A 160 -0.13 -4.62 0.59
CA ILE A 160 0.30 -3.59 -0.36
C ILE A 160 1.10 -4.23 -1.51
N ASP A 161 2.01 -5.16 -1.22
CA ASP A 161 2.75 -5.86 -2.29
C ASP A 161 1.82 -6.67 -3.19
N TYR A 162 0.84 -7.38 -2.63
CA TYR A 162 -0.16 -8.10 -3.44
C TYR A 162 -1.01 -7.15 -4.30
N LEU A 163 -1.37 -5.97 -3.79
CA LEU A 163 -2.09 -4.97 -4.57
C LEU A 163 -1.28 -4.48 -5.78
N ILE A 164 0.01 -4.24 -5.58
CA ILE A 164 0.91 -3.78 -6.65
C ILE A 164 1.17 -4.93 -7.63
N GLN A 165 1.35 -6.15 -7.14
CA GLN A 165 1.51 -7.35 -7.97
C GLN A 165 0.30 -7.57 -8.88
N ALA A 166 -0.92 -7.30 -8.40
CA ALA A 166 -2.15 -7.37 -9.20
C ALA A 166 -2.24 -6.30 -10.30
N ASP A 167 -1.38 -5.29 -10.28
CA ASP A 167 -1.39 -4.17 -11.22
C ASP A 167 -0.18 -4.18 -12.17
N LEU A 168 0.69 -5.19 -12.07
CA LEU A 168 1.78 -5.33 -13.03
C LEU A 168 1.25 -5.52 -14.46
N PRO A 169 1.96 -4.95 -15.45
CA PRO A 169 1.56 -5.03 -16.85
C PRO A 169 1.57 -6.48 -17.36
N GLN A 170 0.86 -6.70 -18.47
CA GLN A 170 0.85 -7.97 -19.21
C GLN A 170 0.30 -9.19 -18.43
N GLN A 171 -0.38 -8.98 -17.31
CA GLN A 171 -1.10 -10.05 -16.61
C GLN A 171 -2.51 -10.26 -17.17
N PRO A 172 -2.95 -11.52 -17.38
CA PRO A 172 -4.35 -11.83 -17.65
C PRO A 172 -5.26 -11.32 -16.54
N VAL A 173 -6.46 -10.83 -16.89
CA VAL A 173 -7.39 -10.24 -15.91
C VAL A 173 -7.82 -11.23 -14.83
N GLU A 174 -7.92 -12.52 -15.16
CA GLU A 174 -8.22 -13.60 -14.22
C GLU A 174 -7.13 -13.73 -13.14
N LEU A 175 -5.86 -13.60 -13.51
CA LEU A 175 -4.75 -13.64 -12.56
C LEU A 175 -4.76 -12.39 -11.66
N ARG A 176 -4.96 -11.21 -12.25
CA ARG A 176 -5.12 -9.95 -11.50
C ARG A 176 -6.28 -10.05 -10.49
N LEU A 177 -7.41 -10.63 -10.90
CA LEU A 177 -8.56 -10.90 -10.04
C LEU A 177 -8.24 -11.92 -8.96
N ALA A 178 -7.55 -13.01 -9.27
CA ALA A 178 -7.15 -14.03 -8.30
C ALA A 178 -6.30 -13.42 -7.18
N ILE A 179 -5.32 -12.59 -7.54
CA ILE A 179 -4.49 -11.85 -6.57
C ILE A 179 -5.37 -10.93 -5.71
N LEU A 180 -6.32 -10.17 -6.30
CA LEU A 180 -7.25 -9.36 -5.51
C LEU A 180 -8.18 -10.18 -4.61
N PHE A 181 -8.58 -11.40 -5.00
CA PHE A 181 -9.35 -12.26 -4.12
C PHE A 181 -8.53 -12.74 -2.92
N VAL A 182 -7.23 -12.97 -3.10
CA VAL A 182 -6.30 -13.23 -1.99
C VAL A 182 -6.20 -12.01 -1.08
N VAL A 183 -6.12 -10.79 -1.64
CA VAL A 183 -6.14 -9.55 -0.85
C VAL A 183 -7.42 -9.43 -0.02
N LEU A 184 -8.60 -9.67 -0.62
CA LEU A 184 -9.88 -9.63 0.10
C LEU A 184 -9.97 -10.72 1.18
N GLU A 185 -9.45 -11.92 0.91
CA GLU A 185 -9.38 -13.01 1.89
C GLU A 185 -8.48 -12.62 3.07
N ASN A 186 -7.30 -12.05 2.81
CA ASN A 186 -6.37 -11.57 3.84
C ASN A 186 -7.01 -10.47 4.70
N LEU A 187 -7.66 -9.49 4.07
CA LEU A 187 -8.37 -8.43 4.78
C LEU A 187 -9.44 -9.00 5.71
N LYS A 188 -10.29 -9.89 5.20
CA LYS A 188 -11.34 -10.55 5.96
C LYS A 188 -10.77 -11.37 7.13
N ASP A 189 -9.78 -12.22 6.86
CA ASP A 189 -9.15 -13.09 7.85
C ASP A 189 -8.49 -12.29 8.98
N THR A 190 -7.69 -11.28 8.63
CA THR A 190 -7.04 -10.42 9.62
C THR A 190 -8.05 -9.61 10.43
N TRP A 191 -9.14 -9.13 9.81
CA TRP A 191 -10.24 -8.48 10.54
C TRP A 191 -10.88 -9.43 11.54
N ALA A 192 -11.29 -10.63 11.12
CA ALA A 192 -11.97 -11.59 11.96
C ALA A 192 -11.11 -12.01 13.17
N ARG A 193 -9.79 -12.17 12.97
CA ARG A 193 -8.84 -12.41 14.06
C ARG A 193 -8.73 -11.25 15.03
N VAL A 194 -8.71 -10.00 14.54
CA VAL A 194 -8.71 -8.82 15.41
C VAL A 194 -10.00 -8.72 16.23
N GLN A 195 -11.14 -9.11 15.66
CA GLN A 195 -12.42 -9.24 16.37
C GLN A 195 -12.51 -10.46 17.28
N ARG A 196 -11.45 -11.29 17.36
CA ARG A 196 -11.39 -12.53 18.13
C ARG A 196 -12.51 -13.52 17.78
N ILE A 197 -12.94 -13.54 16.51
CA ILE A 197 -13.89 -14.54 16.03
C ILE A 197 -13.21 -15.91 16.04
N PRO A 198 -13.78 -16.94 16.70
CA PRO A 198 -13.16 -18.24 16.81
C PRO A 198 -12.94 -18.90 15.44
N TYR A 199 -11.74 -19.42 15.22
CA TYR A 199 -11.35 -20.13 14.00
C TYR A 199 -11.12 -21.60 14.31
N ALA A 200 -11.91 -22.48 13.71
CA ALA A 200 -11.85 -23.91 13.94
C ALA A 200 -12.05 -24.70 12.64
N HIS A 201 -11.04 -25.52 12.32
CA HIS A 201 -11.04 -26.46 11.20
C HIS A 201 -11.29 -25.78 9.85
N GLY A 202 -10.54 -24.71 9.55
CA GLY A 202 -10.64 -24.00 8.28
C GLY A 202 -11.68 -22.86 8.25
N TYR A 203 -12.54 -22.75 9.26
CA TYR A 203 -13.68 -21.81 9.24
C TYR A 203 -13.78 -20.95 10.50
N PHE A 204 -14.27 -19.72 10.33
CA PHE A 204 -14.71 -18.86 11.43
C PHE A 204 -16.11 -19.28 11.91
N ARG A 205 -16.32 -19.30 13.23
CA ARG A 205 -17.52 -19.87 13.86
C ARG A 205 -18.39 -18.81 14.55
N LYS A 206 -19.71 -18.95 14.41
CA LYS A 206 -20.75 -18.20 15.13
C LYS A 206 -21.03 -18.92 16.45
N ILE A 207 -20.62 -18.35 17.58
CA ILE A 207 -20.89 -18.97 18.88
C ILE A 207 -22.38 -18.84 19.20
N SER A 208 -23.06 -19.97 19.35
CA SER A 208 -24.47 -20.02 19.75
C SER A 208 -24.61 -19.66 21.24
N ASN A 209 -25.80 -19.24 21.67
CA ASN A 209 -26.12 -19.09 23.09
C ASN A 209 -27.30 -20.02 23.44
N PRO A 210 -27.10 -21.09 24.22
CA PRO A 210 -25.83 -21.52 24.83
C PRO A 210 -24.81 -22.08 23.81
N PRO A 211 -23.50 -22.01 24.09
CA PRO A 211 -22.47 -22.55 23.22
C PRO A 211 -22.58 -24.07 23.09
N LYS A 212 -22.33 -24.59 21.88
CA LYS A 212 -22.28 -26.04 21.68
C LYS A 212 -21.03 -26.64 22.34
N PRO A 213 -21.10 -27.86 22.91
CA PRO A 213 -19.94 -28.50 23.55
C PRO A 213 -18.73 -28.67 22.63
N ASN A 214 -18.97 -28.81 21.33
CA ASN A 214 -17.94 -28.89 20.30
C ASN A 214 -18.07 -27.71 19.34
N ILE A 215 -17.09 -26.81 19.36
CA ILE A 215 -17.01 -25.61 18.50
C ILE A 215 -17.10 -25.93 17.00
N ARG A 216 -16.78 -27.15 16.57
CA ARG A 216 -16.91 -27.58 15.17
C ARG A 216 -18.35 -27.72 14.71
N LYS A 217 -19.29 -27.93 15.66
CA LYS A 217 -20.73 -27.99 15.39
C LYS A 217 -21.38 -26.60 15.38
N GLU A 218 -20.62 -25.56 15.71
CA GLU A 218 -21.10 -24.19 15.60
C GLU A 218 -21.26 -23.78 14.12
N PRO A 219 -22.32 -23.01 13.80
CA PRO A 219 -22.51 -22.48 12.45
C PRO A 219 -21.28 -21.71 11.97
N THR A 220 -20.96 -21.80 10.68
CA THR A 220 -19.84 -21.07 10.10
C THR A 220 -20.28 -19.68 9.63
N TYR A 221 -19.35 -18.74 9.65
CA TYR A 221 -19.51 -17.52 8.87
C TYR A 221 -19.15 -17.79 7.41
N SER A 222 -19.97 -17.27 6.50
CA SER A 222 -19.64 -17.25 5.08
C SER A 222 -18.60 -16.17 4.76
N PHE A 223 -17.96 -16.29 3.59
CA PHE A 223 -17.06 -15.26 3.09
C PHE A 223 -17.77 -13.91 2.96
N GLU A 224 -19.00 -13.90 2.43
CA GLU A 224 -19.81 -12.70 2.24
C GLU A 224 -20.12 -12.00 3.56
N GLU A 225 -20.52 -12.77 4.57
CA GLU A 225 -20.91 -12.25 5.87
C GLU A 225 -19.74 -11.53 6.57
N LEU A 226 -18.57 -12.17 6.63
CA LEU A 226 -17.39 -11.56 7.25
C LEU A 226 -16.90 -10.36 6.45
N LEU A 227 -16.90 -10.44 5.12
CA LEU A 227 -16.46 -9.33 4.29
C LEU A 227 -17.41 -8.12 4.45
N ALA A 228 -18.72 -8.35 4.51
CA ALA A 228 -19.70 -7.30 4.76
C ALA A 228 -19.55 -6.68 6.16
N GLN A 229 -19.33 -7.48 7.20
CA GLN A 229 -19.07 -6.97 8.56
C GLN A 229 -17.75 -6.20 8.63
N MET A 230 -16.71 -6.68 7.96
CA MET A 230 -15.43 -5.99 7.83
C MET A 230 -15.60 -4.62 7.19
N LEU A 231 -16.27 -4.52 6.04
CA LEU A 231 -16.54 -3.24 5.37
C LEU A 231 -17.40 -2.31 6.25
N LYS A 232 -18.43 -2.85 6.89
CA LYS A 232 -19.29 -2.09 7.82
C LYS A 232 -18.49 -1.50 8.99
N SER A 233 -17.47 -2.19 9.49
CA SER A 233 -16.63 -1.72 10.60
C SER A 233 -15.83 -0.44 10.29
N VAL A 234 -15.69 -0.07 9.01
CA VAL A 234 -15.08 1.19 8.57
C VAL A 234 -16.08 2.13 7.89
N GLY A 235 -17.38 1.87 8.03
CA GLY A 235 -18.46 2.71 7.49
C GLY A 235 -18.82 2.42 6.01
N MET A 236 -18.26 1.38 5.39
CA MET A 236 -18.55 1.05 3.99
C MET A 236 -19.77 0.13 3.85
N ARG A 237 -20.63 0.41 2.87
CA ARG A 237 -21.72 -0.47 2.43
C ARG A 237 -21.60 -0.71 0.93
N ARG A 238 -21.13 -1.88 0.52
CA ARG A 238 -20.87 -2.22 -0.90
C ARG A 238 -21.51 -3.56 -1.24
N GLY A 239 -22.03 -3.69 -2.46
CA GLY A 239 -22.58 -4.94 -2.97
C GLY A 239 -21.47 -5.93 -3.36
N LEU A 240 -21.42 -7.09 -2.71
CA LEU A 240 -20.35 -8.08 -2.88
C LEU A 240 -20.71 -9.25 -3.81
N LYS A 241 -22.00 -9.44 -4.12
CA LYS A 241 -22.53 -10.60 -4.86
C LYS A 241 -21.77 -10.90 -6.16
N ARG A 242 -21.47 -9.87 -6.96
CA ARG A 242 -20.77 -10.03 -8.26
C ARG A 242 -19.33 -10.52 -8.08
N ILE A 243 -18.64 -9.99 -7.07
CA ILE A 243 -17.24 -10.32 -6.72
C ILE A 243 -17.18 -11.76 -6.24
N ILE A 244 -18.07 -12.15 -5.34
CA ILE A 244 -18.12 -13.50 -4.75
C ILE A 244 -18.42 -14.55 -5.82
N LYS A 245 -19.42 -14.29 -6.69
CA LYS A 245 -19.74 -15.21 -7.79
C LYS A 245 -18.56 -15.39 -8.74
N LEU A 246 -17.84 -14.31 -9.05
CA LEU A 246 -16.67 -14.38 -9.94
C LEU A 246 -15.47 -15.07 -9.26
N ARG A 247 -15.24 -14.82 -7.97
CA ARG A 247 -14.23 -15.52 -7.16
C ARG A 247 -14.44 -17.03 -7.21
N ASN A 248 -15.65 -17.49 -6.86
CA ASN A 248 -15.94 -18.92 -6.84
C ASN A 248 -15.78 -19.54 -8.23
N GLN A 249 -16.20 -18.82 -9.28
CA GLN A 249 -15.99 -19.27 -10.65
C GLN A 249 -14.50 -19.42 -10.98
N ILE A 250 -13.68 -18.37 -10.80
CA ILE A 250 -12.25 -18.43 -11.13
C ILE A 250 -11.52 -19.51 -10.31
N ILE A 251 -11.82 -19.64 -9.02
CA ILE A 251 -11.17 -20.64 -8.15
C ILE A 251 -11.54 -22.07 -8.57
N HIS A 252 -12.79 -22.33 -8.95
CA HIS A 252 -13.25 -23.70 -9.25
C HIS A 252 -13.13 -24.10 -10.72
N SER A 253 -13.17 -23.16 -11.67
CA SER A 253 -13.09 -23.44 -13.10
C SER A 253 -11.82 -22.94 -13.78
N GLY A 254 -10.90 -22.32 -13.04
CA GLY A 254 -9.63 -21.75 -13.53
C GLY A 254 -9.82 -20.45 -14.33
N LEU A 255 -10.72 -20.46 -15.31
CA LEU A 255 -11.06 -19.32 -16.15
C LEU A 255 -12.50 -18.86 -15.93
N SER A 256 -12.71 -17.55 -16.08
CA SER A 256 -14.04 -16.96 -16.09
C SER A 256 -14.72 -17.26 -17.42
N ARG A 257 -16.00 -17.67 -17.37
CA ARG A 257 -16.86 -17.79 -18.56
C ARG A 257 -17.46 -16.44 -18.98
N ARG A 258 -17.16 -15.35 -18.26
CA ARG A 258 -17.68 -14.02 -18.57
C ARG A 258 -16.77 -13.31 -19.57
N PRO A 259 -17.32 -12.37 -20.36
CA PRO A 259 -16.51 -11.54 -21.25
C PRO A 259 -15.43 -10.76 -20.50
N PHE A 260 -14.27 -10.58 -21.14
CA PHE A 260 -13.12 -9.82 -20.60
C PHE A 260 -13.53 -8.48 -19.97
N ARG A 261 -14.31 -7.65 -20.68
CA ARG A 261 -14.78 -6.34 -20.18
C ARG A 261 -15.53 -6.44 -18.86
N SER A 262 -16.28 -7.54 -18.65
CA SER A 262 -17.02 -7.80 -17.41
C SER A 262 -16.10 -8.17 -16.25
N ASN A 263 -15.04 -8.93 -16.52
CA ASN A 263 -14.01 -9.26 -15.54
C ASN A 263 -13.21 -8.01 -15.17
N GLN A 264 -12.80 -7.22 -16.17
CA GLN A 264 -12.08 -5.95 -16.00
C GLN A 264 -12.86 -4.95 -15.12
N LYS A 265 -14.15 -4.75 -15.39
CA LYS A 265 -15.00 -3.90 -14.52
C LYS A 265 -15.11 -4.44 -13.09
N THR A 266 -15.09 -5.76 -12.92
CA THR A 266 -15.12 -6.36 -11.57
C THR A 266 -13.78 -6.14 -10.86
N TYR A 267 -12.66 -6.26 -11.58
CA TYR A 267 -11.32 -5.97 -11.08
C TYR A 267 -11.20 -4.52 -10.61
N GLU A 268 -11.64 -3.57 -11.44
CA GLU A 268 -11.61 -2.15 -11.10
C GLU A 268 -12.45 -1.83 -9.85
N ASN A 269 -13.66 -2.41 -9.76
CA ASN A 269 -14.49 -2.26 -8.57
C ASN A 269 -13.85 -2.89 -7.31
N CYS A 270 -13.14 -4.01 -7.45
CA CYS A 270 -12.40 -4.60 -6.33
C CYS A 270 -11.26 -3.69 -5.87
N GLN A 271 -10.51 -3.08 -6.81
CA GLN A 271 -9.48 -2.10 -6.49
C GLN A 271 -10.05 -0.92 -5.69
N ASP A 272 -11.19 -0.36 -6.11
CA ASP A 272 -11.87 0.72 -5.39
C ASP A 272 -12.22 0.32 -3.96
N ILE A 273 -12.82 -0.86 -3.77
CA ILE A 273 -13.21 -1.37 -2.46
C ILE A 273 -11.98 -1.52 -1.56
N VAL A 274 -10.90 -2.10 -2.07
CA VAL A 274 -9.69 -2.32 -1.27
C VAL A 274 -9.01 -0.99 -0.93
N ARG A 275 -8.82 -0.09 -1.90
CA ARG A 275 -8.21 1.23 -1.68
C ARG A 275 -8.99 2.02 -0.64
N GLU A 276 -10.30 2.15 -0.82
CA GLU A 276 -11.16 2.88 0.12
C GLU A 276 -11.14 2.23 1.51
N TYR A 277 -11.18 0.89 1.59
CA TYR A 277 -11.11 0.18 2.87
C TYR A 277 -9.80 0.47 3.61
N VAL A 278 -8.66 0.38 2.92
CA VAL A 278 -7.34 0.65 3.52
C VAL A 278 -7.25 2.09 4.00
N LEU A 279 -7.70 3.06 3.21
CA LEU A 279 -7.70 4.47 3.60
C LEU A 279 -8.57 4.73 4.84
N ARG A 280 -9.80 4.17 4.88
CA ARG A 280 -10.70 4.29 6.04
C ARG A 280 -10.17 3.56 7.28
N LEU A 281 -9.58 2.39 7.10
CA LEU A 281 -8.90 1.63 8.18
C LEU A 281 -7.77 2.47 8.80
N LEU A 282 -7.03 3.19 7.96
CA LEU A 282 -5.92 4.07 8.34
C LEU A 282 -6.36 5.49 8.75
N LYS A 283 -7.67 5.74 8.84
CA LYS A 283 -8.25 7.02 9.29
C LYS A 283 -7.84 8.23 8.45
N PHE A 284 -7.58 8.01 7.15
CA PHE A 284 -7.38 9.11 6.22
C PHE A 284 -8.71 9.85 5.97
N SER A 285 -8.71 11.18 6.08
CA SER A 285 -9.90 12.03 5.92
C SER A 285 -9.84 12.95 4.69
N GLY A 286 -8.94 12.65 3.75
CA GLY A 286 -8.76 13.43 2.53
C GLY A 286 -9.49 12.87 1.31
N SER A 287 -9.01 13.29 0.17
CA SER A 287 -9.48 12.93 -1.15
C SER A 287 -8.60 11.86 -1.77
N PHE A 288 -9.18 10.90 -2.48
CA PHE A 288 -8.44 9.84 -3.17
C PHE A 288 -9.00 9.63 -4.59
N TYR A 289 -8.19 9.05 -5.48
CA TYR A 289 -8.62 8.66 -6.81
C TYR A 289 -9.08 7.21 -6.81
N PRO A 290 -10.36 6.94 -7.14
CA PRO A 290 -10.82 5.60 -7.44
C PRO A 290 -10.01 5.02 -8.59
N TYR A 291 -9.82 3.71 -8.57
CA TYR A 291 -9.32 2.98 -9.70
C TYR A 291 -10.31 2.94 -10.87
N THR A 292 -11.63 3.02 -10.65
CA THR A 292 -12.63 3.01 -11.75
C THR A 292 -12.75 4.35 -12.50
N SER A 293 -12.45 5.47 -11.86
CA SER A 293 -12.73 6.82 -12.37
C SER A 293 -11.57 7.77 -12.11
N PRO A 294 -11.26 8.71 -13.03
CA PRO A 294 -10.28 9.76 -12.77
C PRO A 294 -10.78 10.80 -11.75
N ASN A 295 -12.07 10.80 -11.42
CA ASN A 295 -12.65 11.79 -10.52
C ASN A 295 -12.30 11.51 -9.06
N VAL A 296 -11.88 12.55 -8.35
CA VAL A 296 -11.57 12.50 -6.93
C VAL A 296 -12.82 12.18 -6.10
N VAL A 297 -12.67 11.30 -5.10
CA VAL A 297 -13.68 10.98 -4.10
C VAL A 297 -13.17 11.37 -2.71
N LYS A 298 -13.99 12.07 -1.94
CA LYS A 298 -13.68 12.43 -0.56
C LYS A 298 -14.06 11.29 0.38
N ILE A 299 -13.18 10.94 1.32
CA ILE A 299 -13.52 10.01 2.39
C ILE A 299 -14.31 10.78 3.46
N ILE A 300 -15.54 10.32 3.69
CA ILE A 300 -16.45 10.79 4.74
C ILE A 300 -16.36 9.82 5.91
#